data_AF-A0A1B5D4S6-F1
#
_entry.id   AF-A0A1B5D4S6-F1
#
_cell.length_a   1.000
_cell.length_b   1.000
_cell.length_c   1.000
_cell.angle_alpha   90.00
_cell.angle_beta   90.00
_cell.angle_gamma   90.00
#
_symmetry.space_group_name_H-M   'P 1'
#
loop_
_entity.id
_entity.type
_entity.pdbx_description
1 polymer ?
#
loop_
_entity_poly.entity_id
_entity_poly.type
_entity_poly.pdbx_seq_one_letter_code
_entity_poly.pdbx_strand_id
1 'polypeptide(L)'
;MAMKLRLQWFNKQTENLEAAEYSADFEEDDSILNKLDLHEEPQIYSGGFDVLPSWIAILQPHFRRVIEPDIFDFQISFHYQGAWPPPPKQSNKES
;
A
#
# COMPACT_ATOMS: atom_id res chain seq x y z
N MET A 1 3.50 -15.50 -0.46
CA MET A 1 2.27 -14.72 -0.74
C MET A 1 2.71 -13.30 -1.06
N ALA A 2 2.30 -12.70 -2.17
CA ALA A 2 2.86 -11.40 -2.59
C ALA A 2 1.79 -10.30 -2.58
N MET A 3 2.13 -9.16 -1.98
CA MET A 3 1.27 -7.97 -1.93
C MET A 3 1.90 -6.86 -2.75
N LYS A 4 1.10 -6.10 -3.49
CA LYS A 4 1.53 -4.87 -4.17
C LYS A 4 0.80 -3.67 -3.59
N LEU A 5 1.54 -2.60 -3.37
CA LEU A 5 0.97 -1.28 -3.21
C LEU A 5 0.80 -0.63 -4.57
N ARG A 6 -0.40 -0.09 -4.80
CA ARG A 6 -0.68 0.81 -5.91
C ARG A 6 -0.70 2.23 -5.37
N LEU A 7 0.16 3.09 -5.88
CA LEU A 7 0.15 4.53 -5.63
C LEU A 7 -0.63 5.22 -6.76
N GLN A 8 -1.54 6.10 -6.39
CA GLN A 8 -2.29 6.96 -7.30
C GLN A 8 -2.07 8.41 -6.90
N TRP A 9 -2.05 9.32 -7.88
CA TRP A 9 -2.00 10.74 -7.59
C TRP A 9 -2.98 11.52 -8.44
N PHE A 10 -3.60 12.49 -7.80
CA PHE A 10 -4.67 13.30 -8.33
C PHE A 10 -4.24 14.76 -8.32
N ASN A 11 -4.61 15.48 -9.37
CA ASN A 11 -4.33 16.90 -9.47
C ASN A 11 -5.18 17.67 -8.45
N LYS A 12 -4.56 18.39 -7.51
CA LYS A 12 -5.27 19.15 -6.49
C LYS A 12 -6.23 20.22 -7.01
N GLN A 13 -6.01 20.71 -8.23
CA GLN A 13 -6.84 21.76 -8.82
C GLN A 13 -8.03 21.20 -9.60
N THR A 14 -7.84 20.07 -10.28
CA THR A 14 -8.86 19.51 -11.18
C THR A 14 -9.50 18.23 -10.65
N GLU A 15 -8.99 17.70 -9.54
CA GLU A 15 -9.37 16.43 -8.91
C GLU A 15 -9.24 15.20 -9.83
N ASN A 16 -8.62 15.36 -10.99
CA ASN A 16 -8.45 14.29 -11.96
C ASN A 16 -7.30 13.37 -11.56
N LEU A 17 -7.50 12.06 -11.78
CA LEU A 17 -6.43 11.08 -11.71
C LEU A 17 -5.40 11.36 -12.81
N GLU A 18 -4.18 11.70 -12.41
CA GLU A 18 -3.09 11.98 -13.35
C GLU A 18 -2.42 10.68 -13.79
N ALA A 19 -2.08 9.82 -12.83
CA ALA A 19 -1.52 8.50 -13.11
C ALA A 19 -1.49 7.60 -11.86
N ALA A 20 -1.05 6.36 -12.07
CA ALA A 20 -0.84 5.37 -11.03
C ALA A 20 0.44 4.58 -11.28
N GLU A 21 1.09 4.14 -10.20
CA GLU A 21 2.29 3.31 -10.21
C GLU A 21 2.10 2.11 -9.28
N TYR A 22 2.57 0.94 -9.70
CA TYR A 22 2.65 -0.23 -8.83
C TYR A 22 4.07 -0.39 -8.31
N SER A 23 4.17 -0.67 -7.02
CA SER A 23 5.42 -1.10 -6.37
C SER A 23 5.84 -2.51 -6.81
N ALA A 24 7.06 -2.89 -6.43
CA ALA A 24 7.48 -4.28 -6.47
C ALA A 24 6.64 -5.15 -5.51
N ASP A 25 6.73 -6.47 -5.67
CA ASP A 25 6.12 -7.44 -4.77
C ASP A 25 6.72 -7.34 -3.36
N PHE A 26 5.87 -7.16 -2.35
CA PHE A 26 6.23 -7.26 -0.94
C PHE A 26 6.09 -8.70 -0.47
N GLU A 27 7.15 -9.21 0.16
CA GLU A 27 7.12 -10.50 0.86
C GLU A 27 6.49 -10.36 2.25
N GLU A 28 6.15 -11.50 2.86
CA GLU A 28 5.37 -11.55 4.11
C GLU A 28 6.10 -10.90 5.31
N ASP A 29 7.44 -10.89 5.31
CA ASP A 29 8.26 -10.32 6.38
C ASP A 29 8.43 -8.80 6.26
N ASP A 30 8.20 -8.24 5.06
CA ASP A 30 8.23 -6.81 4.78
C ASP A 30 6.89 -6.15 5.10
N SER A 31 6.32 -6.43 6.28
CA SER A 31 5.00 -5.96 6.72
C SER A 31 4.95 -4.43 6.80
N ILE A 32 4.81 -3.82 5.63
CA ILE A 32 4.64 -2.40 5.41
C ILE A 32 3.35 -1.91 6.07
N LEU A 33 2.37 -2.80 6.26
CA LEU A 33 1.18 -2.57 7.06
C LEU A 33 1.50 -2.15 8.50
N ASN A 34 2.48 -2.79 9.16
CA ASN A 34 2.90 -2.37 10.51
C ASN A 34 3.56 -0.98 10.47
N LYS A 35 4.42 -0.72 9.48
CA LYS A 35 5.11 0.57 9.35
C LYS A 35 4.14 1.72 9.08
N LEU A 36 3.06 1.46 8.36
CA LEU A 36 2.00 2.42 8.06
C LEU A 36 0.91 2.48 9.14
N ASP A 37 1.01 1.69 10.21
CA ASP A 37 0.01 1.59 11.27
C ASP A 37 -1.38 1.11 10.79
N LEU A 38 -1.38 0.24 9.76
CA LEU A 38 -2.58 -0.30 9.11
C LEU A 38 -2.77 -1.81 9.36
N HIS A 39 -2.00 -2.39 10.27
CA HIS A 39 -2.00 -3.84 10.52
C HIS A 39 -3.30 -4.38 11.14
N GLU A 40 -4.06 -3.53 11.84
CA GLU A 40 -5.37 -3.88 12.41
C GLU A 40 -6.55 -3.42 11.52
N GLU A 41 -6.29 -2.79 10.37
CA GLU A 41 -7.35 -2.25 9.50
C GLU A 41 -8.11 -3.40 8.80
N PRO A 42 -9.38 -3.65 9.19
CA PRO A 42 -10.13 -4.79 8.66
C PRO A 42 -10.47 -4.66 7.17
N GLN A 43 -10.42 -3.45 6.60
CA GLN A 43 -10.81 -3.16 5.22
C GLN A 43 -9.65 -2.75 4.32
N ILE A 44 -8.44 -3.20 4.63
CA ILE A 44 -7.20 -2.84 3.92
C ILE A 44 -7.22 -3.10 2.40
N TYR A 45 -8.02 -4.07 1.94
CA TYR A 45 -8.16 -4.44 0.52
C TYR A 45 -9.40 -3.87 -0.18
N SER A 46 -10.24 -3.11 0.54
CA SER A 46 -11.54 -2.64 0.05
C SER A 46 -11.54 -1.18 -0.40
N GLY A 47 -10.38 -0.51 -0.40
CA GLY A 47 -10.29 0.90 -0.76
C GLY A 47 -8.87 1.43 -0.90
N GLY A 48 -8.79 2.74 -1.11
CA GLY A 48 -7.55 3.51 -1.06
C GLY A 48 -7.46 4.32 0.23
N PHE A 49 -6.25 4.58 0.69
CA PHE A 49 -5.94 5.40 1.86
C PHE A 49 -5.18 6.63 1.40
N ASP A 50 -5.53 7.81 1.92
CA ASP A 50 -4.77 9.02 1.69
C ASP A 50 -3.36 8.89 2.30
N VAL A 51 -2.35 9.31 1.55
CA VAL A 51 -0.96 9.21 1.99
C VAL A 51 -0.68 10.27 3.06
N LEU A 52 -0.45 9.82 4.29
CA LEU A 52 -0.07 10.69 5.39
C LEU A 52 1.38 11.19 5.25
N PRO A 53 1.73 12.39 5.76
CA PRO A 53 3.10 12.89 5.73
C PRO A 53 4.14 11.96 6.35
N SER A 54 3.77 11.25 7.43
CA SER A 54 4.62 10.26 8.10
C SER A 54 4.90 9.03 7.23
N TRP A 55 4.01 8.71 6.28
CA TRP A 55 4.14 7.55 5.40
C TRP A 55 5.05 7.80 4.21
N ILE A 56 5.29 9.06 3.83
CA ILE A 56 6.07 9.40 2.64
C ILE A 56 7.46 8.78 2.69
N ALA A 57 8.17 8.92 3.83
CA ALA A 57 9.50 8.34 3.99
C ALA A 57 9.52 6.80 3.92
N ILE A 58 8.39 6.16 4.28
CA ILE A 58 8.22 4.71 4.24
C ILE A 58 7.90 4.24 2.82
N LEU A 59 7.07 4.99 2.09
CA LEU A 59 6.58 4.64 0.76
C LEU A 59 7.56 5.00 -0.36
N GLN A 60 8.25 6.13 -0.25
CA GLN A 60 9.10 6.68 -1.31
C GLN A 60 10.14 5.68 -1.87
N PRO A 61 10.80 4.81 -1.08
CA PRO A 61 11.75 3.83 -1.60
C PRO A 61 11.13 2.79 -2.55
N HIS A 62 9.80 2.62 -2.50
CA HIS A 62 9.09 1.59 -3.28
C HIS A 62 8.51 2.13 -4.60
N PHE A 63 8.64 3.43 -4.87
CA PHE A 63 8.12 4.08 -6.06
C PHE A 63 9.17 4.94 -6.75
N ARG A 64 9.14 4.97 -8.08
CA ARG A 64 9.96 5.87 -8.88
C ARG A 64 9.40 7.29 -8.86
N ARG A 65 8.07 7.42 -8.78
CA ARG A 65 7.40 8.71 -8.60
C ARG A 65 7.81 9.34 -7.26
N VAL A 66 8.26 10.59 -7.31
CA VAL A 66 8.46 11.41 -6.11
C VAL A 66 7.09 11.77 -5.55
N ILE A 67 6.89 11.49 -4.26
CA ILE A 67 5.64 11.77 -3.54
C ILE A 67 5.74 13.21 -3.04
N GLU A 68 5.13 14.12 -3.80
CA GLU A 68 5.12 15.57 -3.54
C GLU A 68 3.70 16.00 -3.12
N PRO A 69 3.34 15.82 -1.83
CA PRO A 69 1.98 16.06 -1.35
C PRO A 69 1.55 17.52 -1.45
N ASP A 70 2.46 18.46 -1.76
CA ASP A 70 2.12 19.85 -2.00
C ASP A 70 1.43 20.06 -3.35
N ILE A 71 1.75 19.22 -4.35
CA ILE A 71 1.31 19.38 -5.73
C ILE A 71 0.12 18.46 -6.07
N PHE A 72 0.14 17.23 -5.55
CA PHE A 72 -0.87 16.22 -5.83
C PHE A 72 -1.45 15.64 -4.54
N ASP A 73 -2.69 15.16 -4.61
CA ASP A 73 -3.26 14.31 -3.59
C ASP A 73 -2.88 12.87 -3.91
N PHE A 74 -2.21 12.18 -2.97
CA PHE A 74 -1.74 10.82 -3.16
C PHE A 74 -2.61 9.85 -2.37
N GLN A 75 -2.94 8.72 -2.99
CA GLN A 75 -3.61 7.60 -2.35
C GLN A 75 -2.88 6.30 -2.61
N ILE A 76 -2.90 5.40 -1.64
CA ILE A 76 -2.40 4.03 -1.77
C ILE A 76 -3.52 3.01 -1.63
N SER A 77 -3.51 1.96 -2.45
CA SER A 77 -4.36 0.78 -2.26
C SER A 77 -3.54 -0.49 -2.23
N PHE A 78 -3.98 -1.45 -1.42
CA PHE A 78 -3.31 -2.73 -1.26
C PHE A 78 -3.94 -3.75 -2.20
N HIS A 79 -3.12 -4.40 -3.00
CA HIS A 79 -3.54 -5.43 -3.94
C HIS A 79 -2.84 -6.74 -3.59
N TYR A 80 -3.61 -7.72 -3.18
CA TYR A 80 -3.10 -9.06 -2.91
C TYR A 80 -3.02 -9.87 -4.21
N GLN A 81 -1.86 -10.48 -4.49
CA GLN A 81 -1.72 -11.44 -5.58
C GLN A 81 -1.91 -12.86 -5.04
N GLY A 82 -3.15 -13.37 -5.12
CA GLY A 82 -3.53 -14.72 -4.66
C GLY A 82 -5.02 -14.83 -4.35
N ALA A 83 -5.46 -16.02 -3.91
CA ALA A 83 -6.84 -16.22 -3.45
C ALA A 83 -7.05 -15.51 -2.10
N TRP A 84 -8.19 -14.83 -1.97
CA TRP A 84 -8.67 -14.23 -0.72
C TRP A 84 -9.90 -15.01 -0.20
N PRO A 85 -10.03 -15.26 1.12
CA PRO A 85 -9.09 -14.91 2.19
C PRO A 85 -7.79 -15.74 2.10
N PRO A 86 -6.66 -15.21 2.60
CA PRO A 86 -5.41 -15.96 2.66
C PRO A 86 -5.67 -17.26 3.43
N PRO A 87 -5.13 -18.39 2.99
CA PRO A 87 -5.28 -19.64 3.73
C PRO A 87 -4.72 -19.43 5.14
N PRO A 88 -5.37 -19.99 6.18
CA PRO A 88 -4.90 -19.86 7.54
C PRO A 88 -3.46 -20.33 7.63
N LYS A 89 -2.57 -19.51 8.22
CA LYS A 89 -1.19 -19.89 8.49
C LYS A 89 -1.22 -21.21 9.25
N GLN A 90 -0.75 -22.30 8.64
CA GLN A 90 -0.51 -23.53 9.36
C GLN A 90 0.57 -23.20 10.38
N SER A 91 0.16 -22.96 11.63
CA SER A 91 1.06 -23.00 12.78
C SER A 91 1.67 -24.39 12.76
N ASN A 92 2.91 -24.49 12.29
CA ASN A 92 3.71 -25.68 12.46
C ASN A 92 3.96 -25.78 13.97
N LYS A 93 3.05 -26.46 14.67
CA LYS A 93 3.33 -26.98 16.01
C LYS A 93 4.36 -28.07 15.81
N GLU A 94 5.63 -27.67 15.82
CA GLU A 94 6.72 -28.60 16.07
C GLU A 94 6.62 -29.06 17.53
N SER A 95 6.48 -30.39 17.66
CA SER A 95 6.56 -31.26 18.85
C SER A 95 5.38 -31.30 19.82
#